data_AF-A0AAU7L8E4-F1
#
_entry.id   AF-A0AAU7L8E4-F1
#
_cell.length_a   1.000
_cell.length_b   1.000
_cell.length_c   1.000
_cell.angle_alpha   90.00
_cell.angle_beta   90.00
_cell.angle_gamma   90.00
#
_symmetry.space_group_name_H-M   'P 1'
#
loop_
_entity.id
_entity.type
_entity.pdbx_description
1 polymer ?
#
loop_
_entity_poly.entity_id
_entity_poly.type
_entity_poly.pdbx_seq_one_letter_code
_entity_poly.pdbx_strand_id
1 'polypeptide(L)' 'MSALVTKGGLKTDLALIEALPKLGIVSFFGTGFEGNDLEAAAQRRLAVTHSPGANASSVADFAMGLALASWSGRARY' A
#
# COMPACT_ATOMS: atom_id res chain seq x y z
N MET A 1 15.67 -5.00 16.37
CA MET A 1 15.14 -4.33 15.16
C MET A 1 13.69 -4.74 15.00
N SER A 2 12.76 -3.79 14.86
CA SER A 2 11.33 -4.04 14.66
C SER A 2 10.86 -3.64 13.26
N ALA A 3 9.69 -4.15 12.87
CA ALA A 3 9.05 -3.88 11.59
C ALA A 3 7.64 -3.32 11.81
N LEU A 4 7.24 -2.36 10.98
CA LEU A 4 5.86 -1.91 10.86
C LEU A 4 5.28 -2.50 9.57
N VAL A 5 4.17 -3.23 9.69
CA VAL A 5 3.37 -3.69 8.54
C VAL A 5 2.10 -2.86 8.49
N THR A 6 1.86 -2.17 7.39
CA THR A 6 0.75 -1.22 7.21
C THR A 6 0.21 -1.29 5.78
N LYS A 7 -0.69 -0.40 5.38
CA LYS A 7 -1.18 -0.25 3.99
C LYS A 7 -1.17 1.24 3.62
N GLY A 8 -1.10 1.58 2.33
CA GLY A 8 -0.99 2.98 1.89
C GLY A 8 -2.07 3.93 2.42
N GLY A 9 -3.29 3.43 2.65
CA GLY A 9 -4.38 4.23 3.23
C GLY A 9 -4.33 4.43 4.75
N LEU A 10 -3.33 3.88 5.46
CA LEU A 10 -3.11 4.11 6.87
C LEU A 10 -1.92 5.05 7.05
N LYS A 11 -2.13 6.13 7.80
CA LYS A 11 -1.14 7.19 7.96
C LYS A 11 0.11 6.67 8.68
N THR A 12 1.25 6.74 8.00
CA THR A 12 2.58 6.53 8.57
C THR A 12 3.31 7.86 8.56
N ASP A 13 3.09 8.67 9.60
CA ASP A 13 3.66 10.00 9.75
C ASP A 13 4.86 10.03 10.71
N LEU A 14 5.53 11.19 10.78
CA LEU A 14 6.68 11.41 11.67
C LEU A 14 6.39 10.98 13.11
N ALA A 15 5.23 11.33 13.65
CA ALA A 15 4.86 11.00 15.04
C ALA A 15 4.84 9.48 15.28
N LEU A 16 4.25 8.71 14.36
CA LEU A 16 4.27 7.24 14.44
C LEU A 16 5.70 6.69 14.31
N ILE A 17 6.48 7.24 13.38
CA ILE A 17 7.87 6.84 13.18
C ILE A 17 8.67 7.07 14.47
N GLU A 18 8.62 8.26 15.06
CA GLU A 18 9.32 8.63 16.30
C GLU A 18 8.89 7.79 17.51
N ALA A 19 7.61 7.42 17.60
CA ALA A 19 7.10 6.52 18.65
C ALA A 19 7.72 5.11 18.60
N LEU A 20 8.36 4.74 17.48
CA LEU A 20 8.98 3.44 17.28
C LEU A 20 10.53 3.57 17.18
N PRO A 21 11.23 3.73 18.32
CA PRO A 21 12.67 4.00 18.33
C PRO A 21 13.52 2.85 17.78
N LYS A 22 13.03 1.61 17.83
CA LYS A 22 13.72 0.40 17.31
C LYS A 22 13.30 0.00 15.88
N LEU A 23 12.47 0.82 15.22
CA LEU A 23 11.99 0.57 13.87
C LEU A 23 13.14 0.55 12.88
N GLY A 24 13.19 -0.49 12.03
CA GLY A 24 14.17 -0.59 10.95
C GLY A 24 13.55 -0.75 9.56
N ILE A 25 12.26 -1.08 9.47
CA ILE A 25 11.57 -1.27 8.20
C ILE A 25 10.08 -0.91 8.31
N VAL A 26 9.55 -0.30 7.25
CA VAL A 26 8.13 -0.14 6.99
C VAL A 26 7.77 -0.95 5.75
N SER A 27 6.82 -1.87 5.88
CA SER A 27 6.31 -2.71 4.79
C SER A 27 4.85 -2.37 4.52
N PHE A 28 4.58 -1.82 3.35
CA PHE A 28 3.24 -1.56 2.86
C PHE A 28 2.68 -2.82 2.20
N PHE A 29 1.59 -3.33 2.74
CA PHE A 29 0.79 -4.37 2.13
C PHE A 29 0.02 -3.77 0.94
N GLY A 30 0.44 -4.16 -0.27
CA GLY A 30 -0.11 -3.68 -1.53
C GLY A 30 0.84 -2.73 -2.28
N THR A 31 0.34 -2.17 -3.38
CA THR A 31 1.14 -1.34 -4.29
C THR A 31 1.22 0.13 -3.82
N GLY A 32 0.15 0.67 -3.24
CA GLY A 32 0.07 2.07 -2.84
C GLY A 32 0.71 2.34 -1.48
N PHE A 33 1.49 3.41 -1.41
CA PHE A 33 2.16 3.92 -0.20
C PHE A 33 2.25 5.45 -0.17
N GLU A 34 1.48 6.11 -1.05
CA GLU A 34 1.41 7.57 -1.18
C GLU A 34 0.85 8.20 0.11
N GLY A 35 1.25 9.45 0.40
CA GLY A 35 0.77 10.20 1.58
C GLY A 35 1.42 9.81 2.91
N ASN A 36 2.40 8.90 2.90
CA ASN A 36 3.22 8.56 4.06
C ASN A 36 4.49 9.42 4.12
N ASP A 37 5.06 9.59 5.31
CA ASP A 37 6.24 10.43 5.53
C ASP A 37 7.53 9.68 5.16
N LEU A 38 7.77 9.59 3.84
CA LEU A 38 8.95 8.95 3.28
C LEU A 38 10.23 9.72 3.59
N GLU A 39 10.13 11.02 3.84
CA GLU A 39 11.27 11.84 4.24
C GLU A 39 11.72 11.48 5.66
N ALA A 40 10.80 11.41 6.62
CA ALA A 40 11.10 10.94 7.98
C ALA A 40 11.67 9.52 7.99
N ALA A 41 11.13 8.63 7.14
CA ALA A 41 11.66 7.28 6.98
C ALA A 41 13.10 7.28 6.43
N ALA A 42 13.39 8.13 5.43
CA ALA A 42 14.72 8.28 4.85
C ALA A 42 15.73 8.89 5.84
N GLN A 43 15.34 9.94 6.57
CA GLN A 43 16.18 10.58 7.60
C GLN A 43 16.59 9.57 8.69
N ARG A 44 15.68 8.65 9.06
CA ARG A 44 15.97 7.55 10.00
C ARG A 44 16.56 6.29 9.35
N ARG A 45 16.85 6.32 8.04
CA ARG A 45 17.43 5.18 7.29
C ARG A 45 16.59 3.90 7.40
N LEU A 46 15.27 4.05 7.44
CA LEU A 46 14.35 2.92 7.43
C LEU A 46 14.31 2.29 6.04
N ALA A 47 14.31 0.97 5.97
CA ALA A 47 13.90 0.28 4.76
C ALA A 47 12.40 0.54 4.51
N VAL A 48 12.02 0.86 3.28
CA VAL A 48 10.62 1.02 2.87
C VAL A 48 10.34 0.05 1.74
N THR A 49 9.31 -0.78 1.90
CA THR A 49 8.95 -1.82 0.91
C THR A 49 7.45 -1.80 0.63
N HIS A 50 7.08 -2.20 -0.58
CA HIS A 50 5.71 -2.36 -1.03
C HIS A 50 5.64 -3.53 -2.03
N SER A 51 4.46 -3.87 -2.52
CA SER A 51 4.23 -5.03 -3.40
C SER A 51 3.84 -4.64 -4.83
N PRO A 52 4.74 -4.01 -5.62
CA PRO A 52 4.40 -3.60 -6.99
C PRO A 52 4.09 -4.82 -7.86
N GLY A 53 2.99 -4.75 -8.60
CA GLY A 53 2.58 -5.79 -9.56
C GLY A 53 2.00 -7.06 -8.94
N ALA A 54 2.07 -7.25 -7.62
CA ALA A 54 1.60 -8.48 -6.96
C ALA A 54 0.10 -8.74 -7.14
N ASN A 55 -0.69 -7.67 -7.32
CA ASN A 55 -2.14 -7.74 -7.57
C ASN A 55 -2.52 -7.52 -9.04
N ALA A 56 -1.55 -7.40 -9.96
CA ALA A 56 -1.81 -6.97 -11.33
C ALA A 56 -2.78 -7.91 -12.08
N SER A 57 -2.59 -9.22 -11.98
CA SER A 57 -3.47 -10.21 -12.62
C SER A 57 -4.88 -10.17 -12.06
N SER A 58 -5.04 -10.18 -10.73
CA SER A 58 -6.36 -10.12 -10.09
C SER A 58 -7.11 -8.83 -10.41
N VAL A 59 -6.40 -7.69 -10.47
CA VAL A 59 -7.00 -6.42 -10.87
C VAL A 59 -7.42 -6.46 -12.35
N ALA A 60 -6.61 -7.06 -13.23
CA ALA A 60 -6.95 -7.22 -14.64
C ALA A 60 -8.19 -8.10 -14.84
N ASP A 61 -8.26 -9.25 -14.17
CA ASP A 61 -9.41 -10.14 -14.21
C ASP A 61 -10.69 -9.44 -13.73
N PHE A 62 -10.59 -8.68 -12.63
CA PHE A 62 -11.71 -7.92 -12.09
C PHE A 62 -12.16 -6.81 -13.04
N ALA A 63 -11.22 -6.06 -13.62
CA ALA A 63 -11.52 -5.01 -14.59
C ALA A 63 -12.23 -5.57 -15.83
N MET A 64 -11.75 -6.70 -16.36
CA MET A 64 -12.40 -7.38 -17.49
C MET A 64 -13.79 -7.90 -17.13
N GLY A 65 -13.95 -8.46 -15.93
CA GLY A 65 -15.26 -8.87 -15.41
C GLY A 65 -16.25 -7.71 -15.34
N LEU A 66 -15.82 -6.56 -14.79
CA LEU A 66 -16.63 -5.35 -14.74
C LEU A 66 -16.98 -4.81 -16.13
N ALA A 67 -16.03 -4.82 -17.07
CA ALA A 67 -16.26 -4.39 -18.45
C ALA A 67 -17.35 -5.25 -19.13
N LEU A 68 -17.26 -6.57 -18.99
CA LEU A 68 -18.24 -7.52 -19.53
C LEU A 68 -19.62 -7.37 -18.85
N ALA A 69 -19.66 -7.19 -17.54
CA ALA A 69 -20.91 -7.00 -16.80
C ALA A 69 -21.63 -5.70 -17.21
N SER A 70 -20.85 -4.63 -17.39
CA SER A 70 -21.34 -3.33 -17.87
C SER A 70 -21.85 -3.42 -19.30
N TRP A 71 -21.12 -4.08 -20.19
CA TRP A 71 -21.50 -4.25 -21.60
C TRP A 71 -22.76 -5.09 -21.78
N SER A 72 -22.87 -6.19 -21.04
CA SER A 72 -24.00 -7.13 -21.16
C SER A 72 -25.26 -6.72 -20.39
N GLY A 73 -25.27 -5.55 -19.74
CA GLY A 73 -26.40 -5.09 -18.92
C GLY A 73 -26.63 -5.88 -17.64
N ARG A 74 -25.71 -6.79 -17.28
CA ARG A 74 -25.77 -7.63 -16.07
C ARG A 74 -25.34 -6.89 -14.80
N ALA A 75 -24.77 -5.69 -14.93
CA ALA A 75 -24.45 -4.79 -13.82
C ALA A 75 -25.62 -3.86 -13.42
N ARG A 76 -26.84 -4.12 -13.90
CA ARG A 76 -28.02 -3.30 -13.60
C ARG A 76 -28.66 -3.75 -12.28
N TYR A 77 -28.63 -2.84 -11.30
CA TYR A 77 -29.57 -2.81 -10.17
C TYR A 77 -30.90 -2.20 -10.63
#